data_AF-A0A965PL75-F1
#
_entry.id   AF-A0A965PL75-F1
#
_cell.length_a   1.000
_cell.length_b   1.000
_cell.length_c   1.000
_cell.angle_alpha   90.00
_cell.angle_beta   90.00
_cell.angle_gamma   90.00
#
_symmetry.space_group_name_H-M   'P 1'
#
loop_
_entity.id
_entity.type
_entity.pdbx_description
1 polymer ?
#
loop_
_entity_poly.entity_id
_entity_poly.type
_entity_poly.pdbx_seq_one_letter_code
_entity_poly.pdbx_strand_id
1 'polypeptide(L)' 'MPTVTLRYRLPDEQAEFDAARLGSEAMQVLWQIDQTCRNLCKYADPSEDARRLAEEIRKLIPHELLDI' A
#
# COMPACT_ATOMS: atom_id res chain seq x y z
N MET A 1 -11.79 10.60 -16.50
CA MET A 1 -11.37 9.22 -16.16
C MET A 1 -12.37 8.25 -16.77
N PRO A 2 -11.91 7.14 -17.37
CA PRO A 2 -12.83 6.10 -17.83
C PRO A 2 -13.58 5.50 -16.64
N THR A 3 -14.85 5.16 -16.83
CA THR A 3 -15.69 4.51 -15.82
C THR A 3 -15.90 3.05 -16.20
N VAL A 4 -15.73 2.14 -15.24
CA VAL A 4 -16.00 0.71 -15.39
C VAL A 4 -16.98 0.29 -14.30
N THR A 5 -17.95 -0.55 -14.66
CA THR A 5 -18.91 -1.13 -13.71
C THR A 5 -18.59 -2.61 -13.51
N LEU A 6 -18.31 -3.00 -12.26
CA LEU A 6 -18.10 -4.40 -11.86
C LEU A 6 -19.37 -4.93 -11.19
N ARG A 7 -19.73 -6.19 -11.46
CA ARG A 7 -20.85 -6.87 -10.79
C ARG A 7 -20.32 -8.07 -10.04
N TYR A 8 -20.86 -8.28 -8.84
CA TYR A 8 -20.50 -9.36 -7.94
C TYR A 8 -21.76 -10.11 -7.50
N ARG A 9 -21.64 -11.43 -7.31
CA ARG A 9 -22.67 -12.31 -6.75
C ARG A 9 -22.37 -12.55 -5.29
N LEU A 10 -23.08 -11.85 -4.41
CA LEU A 10 -22.88 -12.00 -2.97
C LEU A 10 -23.82 -13.07 -2.40
N PRO A 11 -23.36 -13.90 -1.44
CA PRO A 11 -22.08 -13.80 -0.73
C PRO A 11 -20.89 -14.50 -1.42
N ASP A 12 -21.12 -15.20 -2.53
CA ASP A 12 -20.12 -16.06 -3.18
C ASP A 12 -18.82 -15.30 -3.58
N GLU A 13 -18.93 -14.03 -3.99
CA GLU A 13 -17.84 -13.16 -4.48
C GLU A 13 -17.53 -12.00 -3.51
N GLN A 14 -17.75 -12.22 -2.20
CA GLN A 14 -17.55 -11.20 -1.16
C GLN A 14 -16.09 -10.71 -1.07
N ALA A 15 -15.12 -11.62 -1.23
CA ALA A 15 -13.70 -11.28 -1.12
C ALA A 15 -13.25 -10.32 -2.24
N GLU A 16 -13.69 -10.56 -3.47
CA GLU A 16 -13.39 -9.72 -4.62
C GLU A 16 -14.10 -8.36 -4.52
N PHE A 17 -15.35 -8.35 -4.05
CA PHE A 17 -16.09 -7.11 -3.78
C PHE A 17 -15.37 -6.23 -2.75
N ASP A 18 -14.93 -6.82 -1.63
CA ASP A 18 -14.21 -6.09 -0.59
C ASP A 18 -12.84 -5.59 -1.09
N ALA A 19 -12.11 -6.39 -1.87
CA ALA A 19 -10.86 -5.96 -2.49
C ALA A 19 -11.06 -4.75 -3.42
N ALA A 20 -12.10 -4.76 -4.25
CA ALA A 20 -12.42 -3.65 -5.14
C ALA A 20 -12.87 -2.40 -4.39
N ARG A 21 -13.62 -2.56 -3.30
CA ARG A 21 -14.10 -1.45 -2.47
C ARG A 21 -12.99 -0.81 -1.64
N LEU A 22 -12.11 -1.63 -1.06
CA LEU A 22 -11.04 -1.19 -0.15
C LEU A 22 -9.73 -0.87 -0.87
N GLY A 23 -9.61 -1.16 -2.17
CA GLY A 23 -8.37 -0.98 -2.92
C GLY A 23 -7.81 0.44 -2.86
N SER A 24 -8.66 1.47 -2.97
CA SER A 24 -8.20 2.87 -2.90
C SER A 24 -7.67 3.25 -1.51
N GLU A 25 -8.36 2.79 -0.45
CA GLU A 25 -7.92 3.01 0.93
C GLU A 25 -6.60 2.25 1.21
N ALA A 26 -6.48 1.03 0.69
CA ALA A 26 -5.27 0.22 0.82
C ALA A 26 -4.06 0.89 0.13
N MET A 27 -4.24 1.46 -1.07
CA MET A 27 -3.19 2.23 -1.75
C MET A 27 -2.72 3.40 -0.88
N GLN A 28 -3.66 4.16 -0.31
CA GLN A 28 -3.32 5.29 0.57
C GLN A 28 -2.52 4.85 1.80
N VAL A 29 -2.90 3.73 2.43
CA VAL A 29 -2.17 3.17 3.57
C VAL A 29 -0.76 2.73 3.16
N LEU A 30 -0.61 2.05 2.02
CA LEU A 30 0.70 1.63 1.51
C LEU A 30 1.62 2.83 1.25
N TRP A 31 1.10 3.91 0.67
CA TRP A 31 1.86 5.14 0.49
C TRP A 31 2.30 5.78 1.80
N GLN A 32 1.42 5.80 2.81
CA GLN A 32 1.76 6.32 4.13
C GLN A 32 2.90 5.50 4.76
N ILE A 33 2.83 4.17 4.66
CA ILE A 33 3.89 3.27 5.15
C ILE A 33 5.22 3.59 4.44
N ASP A 34 5.24 3.72 3.11
CA ASP A 34 6.47 4.09 2.37
C ASP A 34 7.03 5.43 2.86
N GLN A 35 6.20 6.46 3.01
CA GLN A 35 6.65 7.77 3.49
C GLN A 35 7.19 7.69 4.92
N THR A 36 6.57 6.93 5.82
CA THR A 36 7.07 6.72 7.18
C THR A 36 8.45 6.06 7.17
N CYS A 37 8.62 4.97 6.42
CA CYS A 37 9.92 4.29 6.30
C CYS A 37 10.98 5.20 5.67
N ARG A 38 10.62 5.97 4.64
CA ARG A 38 11.51 6.93 3.99
C ARG A 38 11.97 8.03 4.95
N ASN A 39 11.06 8.56 5.76
CA ASN A 39 11.37 9.59 6.74
C ASN A 39 12.26 9.06 7.86
N LEU A 40 12.02 7.83 8.33
CA LEU A 40 12.87 7.15 9.29
C LEU A 40 14.32 7.08 8.78
N CYS A 41 14.53 6.59 7.55
CA CYS A 41 15.88 6.49 6.98
C CYS A 41 16.56 7.84 6.72
N LYS A 42 15.80 8.91 6.46
CA LYS A 42 16.35 10.23 6.12
C LYS A 42 16.65 11.13 7.31
N TYR A 43 15.83 11.09 8.35
CA TYR A 43 15.80 12.14 9.37
C TYR A 43 16.01 11.63 10.79
N ALA A 44 15.85 10.32 11.04
CA ALA A 44 15.81 9.79 12.40
C ALA A 44 17.10 9.10 12.88
N ASP A 45 18.18 9.13 12.08
CA ASP A 45 19.45 8.44 12.33
C ASP A 45 19.26 7.02 12.95
N PRO A 46 18.51 6.13 12.26
CA PRO A 46 18.17 4.83 12.82
C PRO A 46 19.40 3.93 12.93
N SER A 47 19.34 2.94 13.82
CA SER A 47 20.32 1.85 13.81
C SER A 47 20.36 1.16 12.43
N GLU A 48 21.48 0.52 12.12
CA GLU A 48 21.63 -0.20 10.83
C GLU A 48 20.53 -1.25 10.62
N ASP A 49 20.15 -1.97 11.68
CA ASP A 49 19.07 -2.95 11.63
C ASP A 49 17.72 -2.32 11.32
N ALA A 50 17.40 -1.20 11.97
CA ALA A 50 16.15 -0.48 11.71
C ALA A 50 16.12 0.12 10.30
N ARG A 51 17.25 0.62 9.81
CA ARG A 51 17.39 1.11 8.43
C ARG A 51 17.16 -0.01 7.42
N ARG A 52 17.80 -1.15 7.61
CA ARG A 52 17.65 -2.33 6.74
C ARG A 52 16.21 -2.82 6.72
N LEU A 53 15.56 -2.94 7.88
CA LEU A 53 14.17 -3.36 7.96
C LEU A 53 13.25 -2.37 7.24
N ALA A 54 13.46 -1.07 7.42
CA ALA A 54 12.67 -0.05 6.73
C ALA A 54 12.85 -0.12 5.21
N GLU A 55 14.06 -0.36 4.71
CA GLU A 55 14.31 -0.57 3.29
C GLU A 55 13.67 -1.87 2.75
N GLU A 56 13.68 -2.95 3.53
CA GLU A 56 13.01 -4.20 3.17
C GLU A 56 11.50 -4.03 3.08
N ILE A 57 10.87 -3.35 4.04
CA ILE A 57 9.43 -3.02 3.99
C ILE A 57 9.11 -2.24 2.72
N ARG A 58 9.91 -1.23 2.38
CA ARG A 58 9.70 -0.42 1.17
C ARG A 58 9.81 -1.25 -0.12
N LYS A 59 10.68 -2.27 -0.16
CA LYS A 59 10.79 -3.19 -1.30
C LYS A 59 9.58 -4.12 -1.46
N LEU A 60 8.80 -4.33 -0.40
CA LEU A 60 7.57 -5.12 -0.47
C LEU A 60 6.42 -4.37 -1.13
N ILE A 61 6.50 -3.04 -1.24
CA ILE A 61 5.44 -2.21 -1.81
C ILE A 61 5.74 -1.97 -3.30
N PRO A 62 4.93 -2.50 -4.22
CA PRO A 62 5.06 -2.21 -5.65
C PRO A 62 4.95 -0.71 -5.94
N HIS A 63 5.77 -0.21 -6.85
CA HIS A 63 5.79 1.22 -7.19
C HIS A 63 4.44 1.71 -7.72
N GLU A 64 3.74 0.86 -8.46
CA GLU A 64 2.44 1.14 -9.05
C GLU A 64 1.35 1.43 -7.99
N LEU A 65 1.56 0.99 -6.74
CA LEU A 65 0.65 1.26 -5.62
C LEU A 65 1.02 2.55 -4.86
N LEU A 66 2.13 3.20 -5.22
CA LEU A 66 2.62 4.44 -4.62
C LEU A 66 2.35 5.68 -5.49
N ASP A 67 1.95 5.49 -6.75
CA ASP A 67 1.58 6.56 -7.70
C ASP A 67 0.15 7.06 -7.45
N ILE A 68 -0.06 7.70 -6.29
CA ILE A 68 -1.35 8.31 -5.87
C ILE A 68 -1.39 9.80 -6.19
#